data_AF-A0A7S1SY65-F1
#
_entry.id   AF-A0A7S1SY65-F1
#
_cell.length_a   1.000
_cell.length_b   1.000
_cell.length_c   1.000
_cell.angle_alpha   90.00
_cell.angle_beta   90.00
_cell.angle_gamma   90.00
#
_symmetry.space_group_name_H-M   'P 1'
#
loop_
_entity.id
_entity.type
_entity.pdbx_description
1 polymer ?
#
loop_
_entity_poly.entity_id
_entity_poly.type
_entity_poly.pdbx_seq_one_letter_code
_entity_poly.pdbx_strand_id
1 'polypeptide(L)'
;MSAAKSLAANIRGVVDSEEFDLGNYEGQQVVDLVNSAFSEPLKGNQYVKVTFVVGGGKKTRQKYSPDLPKELGQALSALGFSEDRGASACEQCQGMYKFQHDTDKDLKFMHVFPHVTISASGGGGAEGHV
;
A
#
# COMPACT_ATOMS: atom_id res chain seq x y z
N MET A 1 -17.40 -12.91 4.96
CA MET A 1 -16.59 -11.86 4.32
C MET A 1 -15.55 -12.53 3.44
N SER A 2 -15.22 -11.98 2.27
CA SER A 2 -14.10 -12.49 1.45
C SER A 2 -12.76 -12.07 2.05
N ALA A 3 -11.70 -12.83 1.79
CA ALA A 3 -10.34 -12.53 2.28
C ALA A 3 -9.88 -11.11 1.89
N ALA A 4 -10.21 -10.66 0.68
CA ALA A 4 -9.94 -9.29 0.22
C ALA A 4 -10.60 -8.22 1.09
N LYS A 5 -11.88 -8.40 1.49
CA LYS A 5 -12.59 -7.44 2.34
C LYS A 5 -12.04 -7.42 3.78
N SER A 6 -11.68 -8.58 4.32
CA SER A 6 -11.06 -8.67 5.64
C SER A 6 -9.69 -8.00 5.68
N LEU A 7 -8.86 -8.22 4.66
CA LEU A 7 -7.55 -7.56 4.56
C LEU A 7 -7.69 -6.04 4.34
N ALA A 8 -8.63 -5.60 3.50
CA ALA A 8 -8.93 -4.18 3.33
C ALA A 8 -9.34 -3.50 4.64
N ALA A 9 -10.15 -4.17 5.47
CA ALA A 9 -10.51 -3.66 6.79
C ALA A 9 -9.30 -3.49 7.71
N ASN A 10 -8.35 -4.42 7.68
CA ASN A 10 -7.09 -4.31 8.43
C ASN A 10 -6.24 -3.14 7.92
N ILE A 11 -6.10 -3.00 6.59
CA ILE A 11 -5.35 -1.87 5.98
C ILE A 11 -5.96 -0.53 6.39
N ARG A 12 -7.30 -0.44 6.44
CA ARG A 12 -7.98 0.79 6.86
C ARG A 12 -7.83 1.11 8.34
N GLY A 13 -7.43 0.13 9.14
CA GLY A 13 -7.17 0.27 10.56
C GLY A 13 -5.70 0.54 10.91
N VAL A 14 -4.78 0.62 9.92
CA VAL A 14 -3.37 0.85 10.22
C VAL A 14 -3.18 2.25 10.80
N VAL A 15 -2.39 2.30 11.87
CA VAL A 15 -1.96 3.56 12.51
C VAL A 15 -0.49 3.88 12.20
N ASP A 16 0.26 2.87 11.73
CA ASP A 16 1.67 2.94 11.37
C ASP A 16 1.92 2.25 10.02
N SER A 17 3.16 2.33 9.52
CA SER A 17 3.55 1.61 8.31
C SER A 17 3.59 0.10 8.56
N GLU A 18 2.87 -0.66 7.74
CA GLU A 18 2.69 -2.10 7.94
C GLU A 18 2.91 -2.88 6.62
N GLU A 19 3.20 -4.17 6.74
CA GLU A 19 3.42 -5.10 5.62
C GLU A 19 2.34 -6.18 5.57
N PHE A 20 1.80 -6.42 4.38
CA PHE A 20 0.75 -7.40 4.11
C PHE A 20 1.19 -8.35 3.00
N ASP A 21 1.12 -9.65 3.27
CA ASP A 21 1.44 -10.69 2.31
C ASP A 21 0.24 -10.94 1.38
N LEU A 22 0.44 -10.81 0.07
CA LEU A 22 -0.59 -11.08 -0.94
C LEU A 22 -0.42 -12.48 -1.58
N GLY A 23 0.16 -13.43 -0.85
CA GLY A 23 0.22 -14.82 -1.24
C GLY A 23 -1.18 -15.37 -1.49
N ASN A 24 -1.34 -16.03 -2.65
CA ASN A 24 -2.59 -16.61 -3.15
C ASN A 24 -3.68 -15.58 -3.53
N TYR A 25 -3.34 -14.30 -3.70
CA TYR A 25 -4.22 -13.30 -4.32
C TYR A 25 -3.98 -13.24 -5.83
N GLU A 26 -5.06 -13.12 -6.60
CA GLU A 26 -5.03 -12.99 -8.06
C GLU A 26 -6.29 -12.31 -8.59
N GLY A 27 -6.21 -11.72 -9.79
CA GLY A 27 -7.38 -11.28 -10.55
C GLY A 27 -8.27 -10.28 -9.81
N GLN A 28 -9.58 -10.55 -9.82
CA GLN A 28 -10.59 -9.68 -9.23
C GLN A 28 -10.38 -9.45 -7.73
N GLN A 29 -9.77 -10.39 -7.00
CA GLN A 29 -9.51 -10.21 -5.57
C GLN A 29 -8.57 -9.04 -5.29
N VAL A 30 -7.60 -8.81 -6.18
CA VAL A 30 -6.64 -7.70 -6.08
C VAL A 30 -7.35 -6.37 -6.31
N VAL A 31 -8.22 -6.33 -7.32
CA VAL A 31 -9.04 -5.14 -7.63
C VAL A 31 -9.99 -4.83 -6.47
N ASP A 32 -10.69 -5.83 -5.93
CA ASP A 32 -11.61 -5.67 -4.81
C ASP A 32 -10.89 -5.20 -3.54
N LEU A 33 -9.68 -5.73 -3.28
CA LEU A 33 -8.82 -5.31 -2.16
C LEU A 33 -8.45 -3.84 -2.28
N VAL A 34 -7.91 -3.42 -3.43
CA VAL A 34 -7.46 -2.04 -3.66
C VAL A 34 -8.62 -1.06 -3.56
N ASN A 35 -9.75 -1.36 -4.20
CA ASN A 35 -10.95 -0.53 -4.08
C ASN A 35 -11.42 -0.44 -2.63
N SER A 36 -11.56 -1.58 -1.95
CA SER A 36 -12.05 -1.58 -0.56
C SER A 36 -11.10 -0.88 0.41
N ALA A 37 -9.79 -0.91 0.16
CA ALA A 37 -8.78 -0.31 1.04
C ALA A 37 -8.59 1.18 0.77
N PHE A 38 -8.52 1.59 -0.50
CA PHE A 38 -7.96 2.88 -0.91
C PHE A 38 -8.92 3.78 -1.71
N SER A 39 -10.16 3.37 -1.98
CA SER A 39 -11.13 4.25 -2.65
C SER A 39 -11.52 5.47 -1.82
N GLU A 40 -11.29 5.42 -0.51
CA GLU A 40 -11.50 6.53 0.41
C GLU A 40 -10.21 6.75 1.22
N PRO A 41 -9.89 8.01 1.58
CA PRO A 41 -8.75 8.30 2.44
C PRO A 41 -8.78 7.54 3.77
N LEU A 42 -7.62 7.06 4.21
CA LEU A 42 -7.46 6.50 5.54
C LEU A 42 -7.57 7.59 6.59
N LYS A 43 -7.97 7.22 7.81
CA LYS A 43 -8.02 8.14 8.94
C LYS A 43 -6.81 7.87 9.83
N GLY A 44 -6.03 8.90 10.11
CA GLY A 44 -4.82 8.75 10.92
C GLY A 44 -4.35 10.07 11.50
N ASN A 45 -3.24 10.01 12.22
CA ASN A 45 -2.51 11.15 12.77
C ASN A 45 -1.14 11.36 12.10
N GLN A 46 -0.74 10.43 11.22
CA GLN A 46 0.51 10.48 10.47
C GLN A 46 0.35 9.83 9.09
N TYR A 47 1.27 10.15 8.19
CA TYR A 47 1.36 9.49 6.88
C TYR A 47 1.97 8.11 7.04
N VAL A 48 1.39 7.11 6.37
CA VAL A 48 1.79 5.71 6.49
C VAL A 48 2.20 5.12 5.15
N LYS A 49 3.02 4.08 5.20
CA LYS A 49 3.36 3.24 4.05
C LYS A 49 2.74 1.87 4.24
N VAL A 50 1.87 1.48 3.31
CA VAL A 50 1.33 0.12 3.24
C VAL A 50 2.19 -0.69 2.28
N THR A 51 2.84 -1.73 2.76
CA THR A 51 3.72 -2.58 1.95
C THR A 51 3.01 -3.86 1.60
N PHE A 52 2.90 -4.18 0.32
CA PHE A 52 2.41 -5.48 -0.14
C PHE A 52 3.57 -6.36 -0.57
N VAL A 53 3.65 -7.59 -0.05
CA VAL A 53 4.51 -8.61 -0.63
C VAL A 53 3.78 -9.19 -1.84
N VAL A 54 4.29 -8.90 -3.03
CA VAL A 54 3.65 -9.23 -4.33
C VAL A 54 4.39 -10.31 -5.11
N GLY A 55 5.45 -10.86 -4.52
CA GLY A 55 6.24 -11.89 -5.14
C GLY A 55 7.38 -12.33 -4.26
N GLY A 56 7.86 -13.53 -4.52
CA GLY A 56 9.11 -14.01 -3.98
C GLY A 56 9.59 -15.21 -4.77
N GLY A 57 10.90 -15.48 -4.71
CA GLY A 57 11.46 -16.63 -5.41
C GLY A 57 11.51 -17.89 -4.55
N LYS A 58 12.56 -18.70 -4.71
CA LYS A 58 12.53 -20.11 -4.27
C LYS A 58 12.47 -20.30 -2.75
N LYS A 59 12.86 -19.28 -1.98
CA LYS A 59 12.87 -19.33 -0.51
C LYS A 59 11.50 -19.03 0.09
N THR A 60 10.58 -18.47 -0.69
CA THR A 60 9.26 -18.07 -0.25
C THR A 60 8.31 -19.26 -0.35
N ARG A 61 7.61 -19.59 0.74
CA ARG A 61 6.62 -20.68 0.75
C ARG A 61 5.29 -20.29 0.11
N GLN A 62 5.04 -18.98 0.00
CA GLN A 62 3.82 -18.42 -0.56
C GLN A 62 3.83 -18.51 -2.08
N LYS A 63 2.66 -18.75 -2.66
CA LYS A 63 2.44 -18.71 -4.11
C LYS A 63 1.96 -17.32 -4.48
N TYR A 64 2.65 -16.68 -5.40
CA TYR A 64 2.25 -15.37 -5.92
C TYR A 64 1.88 -15.52 -7.39
N SER A 65 0.81 -14.84 -7.82
CA SER A 65 0.53 -14.70 -9.24
C SER A 65 1.67 -13.92 -9.91
N PRO A 66 2.17 -14.34 -11.09
CA PRO A 66 3.20 -13.60 -11.81
C PRO A 66 2.73 -12.22 -12.28
N ASP A 67 1.42 -12.07 -12.48
CA ASP A 67 0.77 -10.81 -12.87
C ASP A 67 0.42 -9.92 -11.67
N LEU A 68 0.55 -10.41 -10.43
CA LEU A 68 0.14 -9.69 -9.22
C LEU A 68 0.70 -8.26 -9.11
N PRO A 69 2.00 -7.99 -9.38
CA PRO A 69 2.52 -6.62 -9.36
C PRO A 69 1.84 -5.72 -10.40
N LYS A 70 1.56 -6.27 -11.59
CA LYS A 70 0.90 -5.55 -12.68
C LYS A 70 -0.57 -5.30 -12.35
N GLU A 71 -1.30 -6.31 -11.87
CA GLU A 71 -2.70 -6.19 -11.47
C GLU A 71 -2.89 -5.16 -10.36
N LEU A 72 -2.03 -5.20 -9.34
CA LEU A 72 -2.07 -4.27 -8.22
C LEU A 72 -1.73 -2.84 -8.68
N GLY A 73 -0.74 -2.67 -9.57
CA GLY A 73 -0.41 -1.37 -10.15
C GLY A 73 -1.55 -0.80 -10.99
N GLN A 74 -2.16 -1.62 -11.84
CA GLN A 74 -3.33 -1.21 -12.65
C GLN A 74 -4.54 -0.83 -11.78
N ALA A 75 -4.81 -1.58 -10.71
CA ALA A 75 -5.89 -1.26 -9.78
C ALA A 75 -5.65 0.05 -9.03
N LEU A 76 -4.40 0.31 -8.60
CA LEU A 76 -4.01 1.57 -7.98
C LEU A 76 -4.13 2.74 -8.95
N SER A 77 -3.62 2.59 -10.18
CA SER A 77 -3.76 3.61 -11.24
C SER A 77 -5.22 3.91 -11.58
N ALA A 78 -6.10 2.91 -11.56
CA ALA A 78 -7.54 3.12 -11.75
C ALA A 78 -8.19 3.98 -10.65
N LEU A 79 -7.60 4.02 -9.45
CA LEU A 79 -8.00 4.92 -8.36
C LEU A 79 -7.28 6.29 -8.40
N GLY A 80 -6.46 6.54 -9.42
CA GLY A 80 -5.72 7.80 -9.58
C GLY A 80 -4.34 7.81 -8.92
N PHE A 81 -3.86 6.66 -8.41
CA PHE A 81 -2.51 6.58 -7.89
C PHE A 81 -1.46 6.58 -9.01
N SER A 82 -0.29 7.13 -8.72
CA SER A 82 0.83 7.20 -9.68
C SER A 82 2.07 6.45 -9.17
N GLU A 83 2.83 5.85 -10.08
CA GLU A 83 4.11 5.22 -9.71
C GLU A 83 5.20 6.30 -9.52
N ASP A 84 5.85 6.31 -8.37
CA ASP A 84 7.01 7.17 -8.09
C ASP A 84 8.03 6.43 -7.24
N ARG A 85 9.22 6.18 -7.81
CA ARG A 85 10.31 5.43 -7.15
C ARG A 85 10.88 6.15 -5.92
N GLY A 86 10.77 7.46 -5.85
CA GLY A 86 11.18 8.32 -4.74
C GLY A 86 10.13 8.45 -3.64
N ALA A 87 8.91 7.93 -3.84
CA ALA A 87 7.83 8.11 -2.89
C ALA A 87 8.16 7.58 -1.48
N SER A 88 7.68 8.30 -0.47
CA SER A 88 7.89 8.02 0.95
C SER A 88 6.64 8.37 1.76
N ALA A 89 6.60 8.03 3.04
CA ALA A 89 5.45 8.31 3.91
C ALA A 89 5.45 9.79 4.33
N CYS A 90 5.09 10.67 3.39
CA CYS A 90 5.00 12.11 3.60
C CYS A 90 3.79 12.69 2.85
N GLU A 91 3.44 13.94 3.17
CA GLU A 91 2.27 14.62 2.63
C GLU A 91 2.24 14.67 1.10
N GLN A 92 3.39 14.95 0.47
CA GLN A 92 3.54 15.15 -0.97
C GLN A 92 3.45 13.85 -1.78
N CYS A 93 3.64 12.71 -1.12
CA CYS A 93 3.66 11.40 -1.76
C CYS A 93 2.36 10.62 -1.60
N GLN A 94 1.31 11.22 -1.03
CA GLN A 94 -0.01 10.61 -0.99
C GLN A 94 -0.54 10.33 -2.40
N GLY A 95 -1.18 9.18 -2.60
CA GLY A 95 -1.63 8.75 -3.92
C GLY A 95 -0.49 8.23 -4.79
N MET A 96 0.65 7.86 -4.20
CA MET A 96 1.77 7.27 -4.94
C MET A 96 2.00 5.82 -4.54
N TYR A 97 2.64 5.06 -5.42
CA TYR A 97 3.16 3.75 -5.10
C TYR A 97 4.53 3.53 -5.73
N LYS A 98 5.27 2.55 -5.22
CA LYS A 98 6.53 2.11 -5.82
C LYS A 98 6.73 0.62 -5.72
N PHE A 99 7.32 0.08 -6.76
CA PHE A 99 7.79 -1.29 -6.77
C PHE A 99 9.24 -1.36 -6.26
N GLN A 100 9.52 -2.31 -5.38
CA GLN A 100 10.85 -2.60 -4.88
C GLN A 100 11.12 -4.10 -4.93
N HIS A 101 12.29 -4.49 -5.43
CA HIS A 101 12.77 -5.86 -5.37
C HIS A 101 13.93 -5.93 -4.38
N ASP A 102 13.75 -6.66 -3.28
CA ASP A 102 14.80 -6.98 -2.33
C ASP A 102 15.46 -8.28 -2.78
N THR A 103 16.62 -8.16 -3.41
CA THR A 103 17.36 -9.29 -3.98
C THR A 103 17.99 -10.19 -2.91
N ASP A 104 18.27 -9.65 -1.72
CA ASP A 104 18.84 -10.43 -0.62
C ASP A 104 17.81 -11.39 -0.04
N LYS A 105 16.57 -10.91 0.10
CA LYS A 105 15.44 -11.71 0.58
C LYS A 105 14.69 -12.45 -0.52
N ASP A 106 14.99 -12.13 -1.78
CA ASP A 106 14.30 -12.68 -2.96
C ASP A 106 12.79 -12.38 -2.88
N LEU A 107 12.44 -11.16 -2.45
CA LEU A 107 11.07 -10.67 -2.24
C LEU A 107 10.78 -9.42 -3.05
N LYS A 108 9.57 -9.35 -3.59
CA LYS A 108 9.07 -8.20 -4.34
C LYS A 108 7.99 -7.51 -3.52
N PHE A 109 8.14 -6.20 -3.39
CA PHE A 109 7.27 -5.35 -2.62
C PHE A 109 6.63 -4.29 -3.50
N MET A 110 5.37 -3.98 -3.20
CA MET A 110 4.70 -2.78 -3.66
C MET A 110 4.41 -1.91 -2.45
N HIS A 111 5.10 -0.78 -2.33
CA HIS A 111 4.82 0.20 -1.29
C HIS A 111 3.77 1.18 -1.81
N VAL A 112 2.66 1.31 -1.10
CA VAL A 112 1.57 2.23 -1.39
C VAL A 112 1.55 3.30 -0.31
N PHE A 113 1.42 4.55 -0.74
CA PHE A 113 1.32 5.73 0.10
C PHE A 113 -0.12 6.25 -0.03
N PRO A 114 -1.06 5.73 0.77
CA PRO A 114 -2.47 6.06 0.63
C PRO A 114 -2.74 7.54 0.95
N HIS A 115 -3.85 8.06 0.46
CA HIS A 115 -4.39 9.31 0.97
C HIS A 115 -4.77 9.13 2.44
N VAL A 116 -4.32 10.04 3.30
CA VAL A 116 -4.63 10.04 4.73
C VAL A 116 -5.24 11.38 5.11
N THR A 117 -6.44 11.34 5.66
CA THR A 117 -7.01 12.50 6.34
C THR A 117 -6.43 12.57 7.74
N ILE A 118 -5.44 13.45 7.91
CA ILE A 118 -4.81 13.72 9.21
C ILE A 118 -5.82 14.45 10.08
N SER A 119 -6.36 13.74 11.08
CA SER A 119 -7.18 14.37 12.11
C SER A 119 -6.22 14.92 13.15
N ALA A 120 -6.11 16.25 13.23
CA ALA A 120 -5.25 16.93 14.19
C ALA A 120 -5.68 16.57 15.62
N SER A 121 -5.01 15.58 16.20
CA SER A 121 -5.06 15.31 17.63
C SER A 121 -3.62 15.15 18.13
N GLY A 122 -2.88 16.27 18.12
CA GLY A 122 -1.69 16.48 18.95
C GLY A 122 -0.33 16.58 18.23
N GLY A 123 0.07 17.82 17.90
CA GLY A 123 1.47 18.29 17.75
C GLY A 123 2.10 18.06 16.37
N GLY A 124 2.71 19.03 15.69
CA GLY A 124 3.12 20.40 15.99
C GLY A 124 4.31 20.73 15.07
N GLY A 125 4.23 21.83 14.30
CA GLY A 125 5.36 22.26 13.45
C GLY A 125 4.97 23.03 12.19
N ALA A 126 4.09 24.03 12.31
CA ALA A 126 4.09 25.13 11.36
C ALA A 126 5.21 26.10 11.78
N GLU A 127 6.41 25.93 11.23
CA GLU A 127 7.45 26.96 11.30
C GLU A 127 7.61 27.59 9.92
N GLY A 128 6.69 28.51 9.62
CA GLY A 128 7.03 29.64 8.77
C GLY A 128 7.90 30.58 9.58
N HIS A 129 9.10 30.88 9.10
CA HIS A 129 9.83 32.07 9.52
C HIS A 129 10.23 32.87 8.29
N VAL A 130 10.11 34.17 8.51
CA VAL A 130 10.16 35.32 7.61
C VAL A 130 11.45 35.48 6.81
#